data_AF-A0A2Z3UVN6-F1
#
_entry.id   AF-A0A2Z3UVN6-F1
#
_cell.length_a   1.000
_cell.length_b   1.000
_cell.length_c   1.000
_cell.angle_alpha   90.00
_cell.angle_beta   90.00
_cell.angle_gamma   90.00
#
_symmetry.space_group_name_H-M   'P 1'
#
loop_
_entity.id
_entity.type
_entity.pdbx_description
1 polymer ?
#
loop_
_entity_poly.entity_id
_entity_poly.type
_entity_poly.pdbx_seq_one_letter_code
_entity_poly.pdbx_strand_id
1 'polypeptide(L)'
;MPPHFFHNGPSRDEIIRVAEALQGELALRNIPADVHEVIQGQALISVYYGLVAHTNGRFIWWISPEPSRGGGILRTYARSPARAAARLAIHYEIVQSRPLAELTEPAHSRSPADLVVARHALRV
;
A
#
# COMPACT_ATOMS: atom_id res chain seq x y z
N MET A 1 31.21 -24.35 -2.88
CA MET A 1 30.44 -23.80 -1.75
C MET A 1 30.14 -22.34 -2.07
N PRO A 2 28.88 -21.94 -2.27
CA PRO A 2 28.56 -20.52 -2.38
C PRO A 2 28.53 -19.90 -0.97
N PRO A 3 28.90 -18.62 -0.81
CA PRO A 3 28.90 -17.97 0.49
C PRO A 3 27.46 -17.77 0.99
N HIS A 4 27.25 -18.03 2.28
CA HIS A 4 26.00 -17.73 2.98
C HIS A 4 25.84 -16.22 3.13
N PHE A 5 24.93 -15.62 2.36
CA PHE A 5 24.49 -14.24 2.58
C PHE A 5 23.55 -14.19 3.79
N PHE A 6 24.08 -13.89 4.98
CA PHE A 6 23.25 -13.55 6.13
C PHE A 6 22.60 -12.16 5.90
N HIS A 7 21.29 -12.18 5.68
CA HIS A 7 20.27 -11.28 6.23
C HIS A 7 20.76 -9.94 6.84
N ASN A 8 20.86 -8.88 6.04
CA ASN A 8 20.75 -7.50 6.53
C ASN A 8 19.59 -6.77 5.83
N GLY A 9 18.46 -7.49 5.71
CA GLY A 9 17.16 -6.89 5.41
C GLY A 9 16.57 -6.30 6.69
N PRO A 10 15.71 -5.28 6.58
CA PRO A 10 14.97 -4.76 7.73
C PRO A 10 14.20 -5.89 8.42
N SER A 11 14.28 -5.90 9.75
CA SER A 11 13.59 -6.85 10.62
C SER A 11 12.07 -6.73 10.46
N ARG A 12 11.36 -7.79 10.83
CA ARG A 12 9.89 -7.78 10.87
C ARG A 12 9.36 -6.59 11.68
N ASP A 13 9.99 -6.28 12.81
CA ASP A 13 9.60 -5.17 13.68
C ASP A 13 9.83 -3.81 13.01
N GLU A 14 10.91 -3.65 12.23
CA GLU A 14 11.11 -2.41 11.44
C GLU A 14 10.05 -2.26 10.36
N ILE A 15 9.66 -3.35 9.70
CA ILE A 15 8.61 -3.33 8.68
C ILE A 15 7.28 -2.92 9.32
N ILE A 16 6.92 -3.50 10.46
CA ILE A 16 5.69 -3.18 11.20
C ILE A 16 5.72 -1.72 11.66
N ARG A 17 6.82 -1.26 12.26
CA ARG A 17 6.96 0.14 12.70
C ARG A 17 6.74 1.14 11.57
N VAL A 18 7.24 0.87 10.38
CA VAL A 18 7.03 1.75 9.21
C VAL A 18 5.57 1.71 8.74
N ALA A 19 4.92 0.54 8.77
CA ALA A 19 3.52 0.40 8.41
C ALA A 19 2.60 1.14 9.41
N GLU A 20 2.82 0.97 10.71
CA GLU A 20 2.08 1.67 11.77
C GLU A 20 2.34 3.18 11.74
N ALA A 21 3.58 3.62 11.50
CA ALA A 21 3.88 5.04 11.31
C ALA A 21 3.12 5.63 10.10
N LEU A 22 2.97 4.85 9.02
CA LEU A 22 2.15 5.26 7.88
C LEU A 22 0.67 5.35 8.26
N GLN A 23 0.15 4.36 8.97
CA GLN A 23 -1.23 4.37 9.47
C GLN A 23 -1.49 5.60 10.35
N GLY A 24 -0.57 5.93 11.26
CA GLY A 24 -0.67 7.13 12.10
C GLY A 24 -0.69 8.43 11.29
N GLU A 25 0.17 8.56 10.29
CA GLU A 25 0.18 9.72 9.38
C GLU A 25 -1.11 9.83 8.55
N LEU A 26 -1.73 8.72 8.15
CA LEU A 26 -3.03 8.71 7.49
C LEU A 26 -4.15 9.09 8.45
N ALA A 27 -4.11 8.61 9.69
CA ALA A 27 -5.08 8.95 10.72
C ALA A 27 -5.09 10.46 11.05
N LEU A 28 -3.91 11.11 11.09
CA LEU A 28 -3.81 12.58 11.24
C LEU A 28 -4.52 13.36 10.12
N ARG A 29 -4.82 12.70 9.00
CA ARG A 29 -5.51 13.27 7.83
C ARG A 29 -6.97 12.78 7.72
N ASN A 30 -7.49 12.11 8.74
CA ASN A 30 -8.82 11.47 8.76
C ASN A 30 -9.01 10.41 7.67
N ILE A 31 -7.92 9.74 7.26
CA ILE A 31 -7.99 8.65 6.27
C ILE A 31 -7.89 7.32 7.03
N PRO A 32 -8.93 6.47 7.00
CA PRO A 32 -8.88 5.16 7.61
C PRO A 32 -7.88 4.29 6.87
N ALA A 33 -7.11 3.49 7.62
CA ALA A 33 -6.19 2.53 7.04
C ALA A 33 -5.97 1.34 7.99
N ASP A 34 -5.85 0.14 7.42
CA ASP A 34 -5.61 -1.11 8.15
C ASP A 34 -4.26 -1.70 7.78
N VAL A 35 -3.46 -2.04 8.79
CA VAL A 35 -2.19 -2.74 8.60
C VAL A 35 -2.43 -4.25 8.65
N HIS A 36 -1.96 -4.95 7.64
CA HIS A 36 -2.04 -6.41 7.54
C HIS A 36 -0.67 -7.06 7.75
N GLU A 37 -0.69 -8.37 8.05
CA GLU A 37 0.49 -9.14 8.41
C GLU A 37 1.62 -9.06 7.39
N VAL A 38 2.85 -9.21 7.90
CA VAL A 38 4.08 -9.23 7.10
C VAL A 38 4.19 -10.57 6.37
N ILE A 39 3.96 -10.59 5.06
CA ILE A 39 4.15 -11.76 4.21
C ILE A 39 5.38 -11.52 3.33
N GLN A 40 6.31 -12.47 3.29
CA GLN A 40 7.53 -12.39 2.46
C GLN A 40 8.37 -11.09 2.69
N GLY A 41 8.42 -10.61 3.93
CA GLY A 41 9.18 -9.42 4.30
C GLY A 41 8.53 -8.10 3.88
N GLN A 42 7.21 -8.09 3.67
CA GLN A 42 6.44 -6.89 3.33
C GLN A 42 5.15 -6.82 4.14
N ALA A 43 4.86 -5.66 4.72
CA ALA A 43 3.54 -5.34 5.27
C ALA A 43 2.66 -4.68 4.20
N LEU A 44 1.35 -4.89 4.32
CA LEU A 44 0.33 -4.23 3.50
C LEU A 44 -0.46 -3.26 4.37
N ILE A 45 -0.80 -2.11 3.79
CA ILE A 45 -1.60 -1.07 4.40
C ILE A 45 -2.77 -0.81 3.46
N SER A 46 -3.95 -1.31 3.81
CA SER A 46 -5.19 -1.06 3.08
C SER A 46 -5.67 0.35 3.41
N VAL A 47 -5.84 1.20 2.39
CA VAL A 47 -6.30 2.59 2.59
C VAL A 47 -7.73 2.74 2.05
N TYR A 48 -7.98 2.22 0.85
CA TYR A 48 -9.31 2.20 0.25
C TYR A 48 -9.41 1.10 -0.80
N TYR A 49 -10.61 0.90 -1.36
CA TYR A 49 -10.82 0.00 -2.49
C TYR A 49 -9.89 0.37 -3.66
N GLY A 50 -9.02 -0.58 -4.02
CA GLY A 50 -8.02 -0.38 -5.09
C GLY A 50 -6.82 0.50 -4.71
N LEU A 51 -6.74 1.00 -3.47
CA LEU A 51 -5.61 1.78 -2.97
C LEU A 51 -4.97 1.08 -1.77
N VAL A 52 -3.96 0.26 -2.09
CA VAL A 52 -3.17 -0.50 -1.12
C VAL A 52 -1.73 -0.04 -1.19
N ALA A 53 -1.16 0.29 -0.04
CA ALA A 53 0.26 0.56 0.11
C ALA A 53 0.98 -0.67 0.66
N HIS A 54 2.23 -0.83 0.26
CA HIS A 54 3.11 -1.87 0.76
C HIS A 54 4.35 -1.23 1.35
N THR A 55 4.96 -1.91 2.32
CA THR A 55 6.29 -1.53 2.78
C THR A 55 7.14 -2.75 3.08
N ASN A 56 8.44 -2.63 2.79
CA ASN A 56 9.46 -3.53 3.27
C ASN A 56 10.29 -2.89 4.39
N GLY A 57 9.81 -1.87 5.09
CA GLY A 57 10.56 -1.16 6.13
C GLY A 57 11.60 -0.16 5.62
N ARG A 58 11.90 -0.11 4.32
CA ARG A 58 12.79 0.91 3.70
C ARG A 58 12.06 1.85 2.76
N PHE A 59 11.11 1.29 2.01
CA PHE A 59 10.30 2.03 1.07
C PHE A 59 8.83 1.73 1.31
N ILE A 60 7.99 2.70 0.98
CA ILE A 60 6.55 2.55 0.91
C ILE A 60 6.18 2.74 -0.56
N TRP A 61 5.43 1.81 -1.15
CA TRP A 61 4.99 1.92 -2.55
C TRP A 61 3.56 1.48 -2.72
N TRP A 62 2.91 2.00 -3.75
CA TRP A 62 1.53 1.69 -4.12
C TRP A 62 1.35 1.92 -5.62
N ILE A 63 0.19 1.50 -6.12
CA ILE A 63 -0.24 1.82 -7.49
C ILE A 63 -1.02 3.13 -7.46
N SER A 64 -0.65 4.06 -8.33
CA SER A 64 -1.41 5.28 -8.53
C SER A 64 -2.75 4.96 -9.20
N PRO A 65 -3.86 5.57 -8.76
CA PRO A 65 -5.15 5.46 -9.44
C PRO A 65 -5.15 6.17 -10.79
N GLU A 66 -4.18 7.05 -11.02
CA GLU A 66 -3.93 7.71 -12.30
C GLU A 66 -2.91 6.91 -13.13
N PRO A 67 -3.12 6.78 -14.45
CA PRO A 67 -2.19 6.09 -15.32
C PRO A 67 -0.87 6.87 -15.46
N SER A 68 0.18 6.16 -15.87
CA SER A 68 1.39 6.80 -16.34
C SER A 68 1.12 7.62 -17.60
N ARG A 69 2.07 8.48 -18.01
CA ARG A 69 1.93 9.26 -19.26
C ARG A 69 1.67 8.41 -20.50
N GLY A 70 2.05 7.13 -20.48
CA GLY A 70 1.80 6.17 -21.57
C GLY A 70 0.51 5.35 -21.40
N GLY A 71 -0.39 5.73 -20.49
CA GLY A 71 -1.65 5.02 -20.24
C GLY A 71 -1.50 3.74 -19.40
N GLY A 72 -0.29 3.39 -18.98
CA GLY A 72 0.00 2.17 -18.23
C GLY A 72 -0.11 2.32 -16.71
N ILE A 73 0.11 1.22 -15.98
CA ILE A 73 0.20 1.22 -14.52
C ILE A 73 1.32 2.15 -14.05
N LEU A 74 1.00 3.03 -13.11
CA LEU A 74 2.01 3.85 -12.45
C LEU A 74 2.24 3.34 -11.03
N ARG A 75 3.31 2.56 -10.84
CA ARG A 75 3.83 2.25 -9.50
C ARG A 75 4.59 3.46 -8.99
N THR A 76 4.28 3.89 -7.78
CA THR A 76 4.99 5.00 -7.15
C THR A 76 5.41 4.66 -5.73
N TYR A 77 6.33 5.45 -5.18
CA TYR A 77 6.93 5.18 -3.88
C TYR A 77 7.33 6.44 -3.13
N ALA A 78 7.51 6.29 -1.81
CA ALA A 78 8.10 7.26 -0.92
C ALA A 78 9.01 6.56 0.09
N ARG A 79 9.96 7.30 0.67
CA ARG A 79 10.89 6.79 1.69
C ARG A 79 10.46 7.08 3.13
N SER A 80 9.51 8.00 3.33
CA SER A 80 9.02 8.36 4.66
C SER A 80 7.50 8.17 4.75
N PRO A 81 6.98 7.72 5.91
CA PRO A 81 5.56 7.63 6.17
C PRO A 81 4.81 8.93 5.88
N ALA A 82 5.30 10.08 6.35
CA ALA A 82 4.66 11.38 6.13
C ALA A 82 4.51 11.74 4.64
N ARG A 83 5.55 11.49 3.81
CA ARG A 83 5.47 11.76 2.36
C ARG A 83 4.57 10.76 1.65
N ALA A 84 4.56 9.50 2.09
CA ALA A 84 3.64 8.51 1.58
C ALA A 84 2.20 8.92 1.87
N ALA A 85 1.88 9.25 3.13
CA ALA A 85 0.56 9.68 3.57
C ALA A 85 0.06 10.92 2.81
N ALA A 86 0.91 11.94 2.62
CA ALA A 86 0.54 13.13 1.86
C ALA A 86 0.13 12.81 0.41
N ARG A 87 0.81 11.86 -0.24
CA ARG A 87 0.50 11.47 -1.63
C ARG A 87 -0.66 10.49 -1.71
N LEU A 88 -0.76 9.59 -0.73
CA LEU A 88 -1.91 8.69 -0.58
C LEU A 88 -3.20 9.47 -0.32
N ALA A 89 -3.15 10.60 0.40
CA ALA A 89 -4.32 11.47 0.58
C ALA A 89 -4.87 12.00 -0.74
N ILE A 90 -3.99 12.50 -1.63
CA ILE A 90 -4.39 12.93 -2.97
C ILE A 90 -5.02 11.77 -3.74
N HIS A 91 -4.40 10.58 -3.68
CA HIS A 91 -4.90 9.41 -4.37
C HIS A 91 -6.21 8.89 -3.77
N TYR A 92 -6.40 9.04 -2.46
CA TYR A 92 -7.61 8.67 -1.72
C TYR A 92 -8.81 9.48 -2.20
N GLU A 93 -8.67 10.79 -2.33
CA GLU A 93 -9.71 11.67 -2.89
C GLU A 93 -10.11 11.24 -4.32
N ILE A 94 -9.13 10.89 -5.16
CA ILE A 94 -9.36 10.44 -6.53
C ILE A 94 -10.14 9.12 -6.57
N VAL A 95 -9.80 8.15 -5.72
CA VAL A 95 -10.53 6.86 -5.71
C VAL A 95 -11.89 6.99 -5.05
N GLN A 96 -12.03 7.85 -4.04
CA GLN A 96 -13.30 8.08 -3.36
C GLN A 96 -14.34 8.75 -4.27
N SER A 97 -13.89 9.57 -5.24
CA SER A 97 -14.79 10.20 -6.23
C SER A 97 -15.25 9.26 -7.34
N ARG A 98 -14.73 8.01 -7.40
CA ARG A 98 -15.10 7.03 -8.44
C ARG A 98 -16.24 6.13 -7.98
N PRO A 99 -17.13 5.70 -8.88
CA PRO A 99 -18.11 4.65 -8.60
C PRO A 99 -17.42 3.36 -8.14
N LEU A 100 -17.95 2.71 -7.10
CA LEU A 100 -17.38 1.47 -6.54
C LEU A 100 -17.22 0.37 -7.59
N ALA A 101 -18.14 0.28 -8.55
CA ALA A 101 -18.10 -0.68 -9.64
C ALA A 101 -16.79 -0.60 -10.46
N GLU A 102 -16.27 0.61 -10.70
CA GLU A 102 -15.03 0.84 -11.45
C GLU A 102 -13.78 0.43 -10.65
N LEU A 103 -13.86 0.50 -9.32
CA LEU A 103 -12.76 0.14 -8.41
C LEU A 103 -12.64 -1.37 -8.20
N THR A 104 -13.74 -2.12 -8.38
CA THR A 104 -13.78 -3.59 -8.26
C THR A 104 -13.45 -4.33 -9.55
N GLU A 105 -13.37 -3.64 -10.69
CA GLU A 105 -12.97 -4.22 -11.97
C GLU A 105 -11.55 -4.81 -11.89
N PRO A 106 -11.34 -6.07 -12.35
CA PRO A 106 -10.05 -6.77 -12.22
C PRO A 106 -8.90 -6.07 -12.96
N ALA A 107 -9.19 -5.12 -13.85
CA ALA A 107 -8.20 -4.25 -14.45
C ALA A 107 -7.43 -3.39 -13.42
N HIS A 108 -7.95 -3.18 -12.21
CA HIS A 108 -7.31 -2.37 -11.17
C HIS A 108 -6.70 -3.20 -10.02
N SER A 109 -7.07 -4.48 -9.89
CA SER A 109 -6.55 -5.38 -8.85
C SER A 109 -5.40 -6.24 -9.42
N ARG A 110 -4.16 -5.96 -9.01
CA ARG A 110 -2.96 -6.46 -9.74
C ARG A 110 -1.91 -7.16 -8.88
N SER A 111 -2.23 -7.53 -7.64
CA SER A 111 -1.49 -8.52 -6.83
C SER A 111 -2.47 -9.47 -6.14
N PRO A 112 -2.16 -10.78 -6.01
CA PRO A 112 -2.95 -11.70 -5.17
C PRO A 112 -3.15 -11.18 -3.75
N ALA A 113 -2.17 -10.43 -3.21
CA ALA A 113 -2.27 -9.82 -1.89
C ALA A 113 -3.30 -8.67 -1.85
N ASP A 114 -3.41 -7.89 -2.92
CA ASP A 114 -4.42 -6.83 -3.04
C ASP A 114 -5.83 -7.43 -3.15
N LEU A 115 -5.97 -8.58 -3.82
CA LEU A 115 -7.22 -9.35 -3.87
C LEU A 115 -7.62 -9.92 -2.51
N VAL A 116 -6.66 -10.41 -1.71
CA VAL A 116 -6.91 -10.92 -0.35
C VAL A 116 -7.37 -9.79 0.58
N VAL A 117 -6.72 -8.62 0.50
CA VAL A 117 -7.06 -7.45 1.31
C VAL A 117 -8.42 -6.86 0.89
N ALA A 118 -8.67 -6.70 -0.41
CA ALA A 118 -9.97 -6.24 -0.91
C ALA A 118 -11.12 -7.17 -0.48
N ARG A 119 -10.90 -8.49 -0.46
CA ARG A 119 -11.89 -9.47 0.02
C ARG A 119 -12.13 -9.39 1.52
N HIS A 120 -11.14 -8.99 2.31
CA HIS A 120 -11.28 -8.79 3.75
C HIS A 120 -12.00 -7.47 4.09
N ALA A 121 -11.74 -6.40 3.31
CA ALA A 121 -12.42 -5.11 3.46
C ALA A 121 -13.93 -5.17 3.12
N LEU A 122 -14.35 -6.10 2.26
CA LEU A 122 -15.76 -6.35 1.90
C LEU A 122 -16.57 -7.13 2.97
N ARG A 123 -15.98 -7.50 4.10
CA ARG A 123 -16.62 -8.35 5.14
C ARG A 123 -17.00 -7.61 6.43
N VAL A 124 -17.11 -6.29 6.39
CA VAL A 124 -17.63 -5.48 7.51
C VAL A 124 -19.03 -4.97 7.20
#